data_AF-A0A9P7KVB4-F1
#
_entry.id   AF-A0A9P7KVB4-F1
#
_cell.length_a   1.000
_cell.length_b   1.000
_cell.length_c   1.000
_cell.angle_alpha   90.00
_cell.angle_beta   90.00
_cell.angle_gamma   90.00
#
_symmetry.space_group_name_H-M   'P 1'
#
loop_
_entity.id
_entity.type
_entity.pdbx_description
1 polymer ?
#
loop_
_entity_poly.entity_id
_entity_poly.type
_entity_poly.pdbx_seq_one_letter_code
_entity_poly.pdbx_strand_id
1 'polypeptide(L)'
;MEFRERSYSRGTDDKHSRPTTRMNDETWDKFKTLLCGLYRNYPLSIVMNFMEKEYGISQSKRQYGYRFEKWGVRKYNAGDRKAPLISLSPTGIHGGTNFTDIGADFDQEPHSFSQHPLLDLPDMDAIMTTPGSDNMDYEAAELLIQYPWTTGSAEEANKLAADFLAAMLDDKNAFALYSRLHSNLWSNSQSSLKTREFIAISCARVAGKPDNARSARELLEREWPQTSEAGRSESQFVLSMLKAYVGSHQEDSDESTFINQVNHNVRRVISDDGSLLRIPHKYSAIDLVTFFFLNYGFEIYDNGFEKSNPPNVMTEHLLNEFIKRQPFMEILRHDYPTPLRRCVEWCEEQLGLNHPVALRDTPVQPSPDMRCWWHNIQIFCTLWEVMIQLVRANRAPDWYIQCESAFGIPPSELLVTLSWMIRAETTTVGDIISDADLLNHAADGANNLLELDDSKLWITFLDKFTWMNELVSPGEDEKSFETLVQDQLRKYVSEVLRIQLPYQAGDQLASVPGADFCVLTQTAGWF
;
A
#
# COMPACT_ATOMS: atom_id res chain seq x y z
N MET A 1 -21.69 -2.42 -23.94
CA MET A 1 -20.72 -1.33 -23.71
C MET A 1 -20.31 -1.49 -22.25
N GLU A 2 -19.17 -2.15 -22.03
CA GLU A 2 -18.79 -2.72 -20.74
C GLU A 2 -18.32 -1.64 -19.76
N PHE A 3 -18.87 -1.66 -18.56
CA PHE A 3 -18.46 -0.81 -17.45
C PHE A 3 -17.06 -1.25 -16.99
N ARG A 4 -16.07 -0.37 -17.20
CA ARG A 4 -14.69 -0.49 -16.69
C ARG A 4 -14.50 0.41 -15.46
N GLU A 5 -14.76 -0.13 -14.27
CA GLU A 5 -14.08 0.24 -13.01
C GLU A 5 -12.62 -0.21 -13.10
N ARG A 6 -11.68 0.47 -12.41
CA ARG A 6 -10.21 0.25 -12.40
C ARG A 6 -9.81 -1.04 -13.11
N SER A 7 -9.69 -0.95 -14.43
CA SER A 7 -9.75 -2.15 -15.23
C SER A 7 -8.39 -2.74 -15.43
N TYR A 8 -8.11 -3.66 -14.53
CA TYR A 8 -7.39 -4.90 -14.77
C TYR A 8 -8.00 -5.60 -15.99
N SER A 9 -7.38 -5.40 -17.14
CA SER A 9 -7.52 -6.30 -18.28
C SER A 9 -6.11 -6.78 -18.60
N ARG A 10 -5.81 -8.02 -18.19
CA ARG A 10 -5.06 -8.90 -19.09
C ARG A 10 -6.02 -9.19 -20.23
N GLY A 11 -5.58 -8.93 -21.46
CA GLY A 11 -6.41 -9.05 -22.65
C GLY A 11 -7.26 -10.30 -22.64
N THR A 12 -8.50 -10.15 -23.10
CA THR A 12 -9.41 -11.24 -23.45
C THR A 12 -8.80 -12.04 -24.60
N ASP A 13 -7.84 -12.91 -24.29
CA ASP A 13 -7.78 -14.20 -24.93
C ASP A 13 -8.85 -15.04 -24.25
N ASP A 14 -9.80 -15.52 -25.04
CA ASP A 14 -11.00 -16.28 -24.67
C ASP A 14 -10.66 -17.67 -24.10
N LYS A 15 -9.70 -17.74 -23.17
CA LYS A 15 -9.50 -18.87 -22.28
C LYS A 15 -10.48 -18.68 -21.14
N HIS A 16 -11.62 -19.35 -21.27
CA HIS A 16 -12.59 -19.55 -20.19
C HIS A 16 -11.91 -19.45 -18.82
N SER A 17 -12.17 -18.36 -18.10
CA SER A 17 -11.73 -18.17 -16.73
C SER A 17 -12.23 -19.37 -15.96
N ARG A 18 -11.33 -20.32 -15.69
CA ARG A 18 -11.67 -21.53 -14.97
C ARG A 18 -12.22 -21.07 -13.61
N PRO A 19 -13.40 -21.54 -13.19
CA PRO A 19 -13.93 -21.18 -11.89
C PRO A 19 -12.85 -21.41 -10.83
N THR A 20 -12.46 -20.35 -10.13
CA THR A 20 -11.58 -20.42 -8.96
C THR A 20 -12.36 -21.07 -7.83
N THR A 21 -12.53 -22.39 -7.92
CA THR A 21 -13.15 -23.17 -6.86
C THR A 21 -12.28 -23.01 -5.62
N ARG A 22 -12.83 -22.36 -4.58
CA ARG A 22 -12.13 -22.17 -3.30
C ARG A 22 -11.66 -23.52 -2.79
N MET A 23 -10.35 -23.68 -2.66
CA MET A 23 -9.77 -24.95 -2.26
C MET A 23 -10.06 -25.22 -0.78
N ASN A 24 -10.64 -26.38 -0.48
CA ASN A 24 -11.02 -26.77 0.87
C ASN A 24 -9.79 -27.11 1.75
N ASP A 25 -9.95 -27.09 3.07
CA ASP A 25 -8.86 -27.29 4.04
C ASP A 25 -8.16 -28.65 3.86
N GLU A 26 -8.90 -29.71 3.57
CA GLU A 26 -8.34 -31.05 3.32
C GLU A 26 -7.39 -31.07 2.10
N THR A 27 -7.77 -30.37 1.02
CA THR A 27 -6.92 -30.27 -0.17
C THR A 27 -5.67 -29.46 0.14
N TRP A 28 -5.78 -28.38 0.92
CA TRP A 28 -4.61 -27.62 1.39
C TRP A 28 -3.65 -28.50 2.20
N ASP A 29 -4.17 -29.26 3.16
CA ASP A 29 -3.34 -30.12 4.00
C ASP A 29 -2.67 -31.25 3.20
N LYS A 30 -3.32 -31.77 2.16
CA LYS A 30 -2.72 -32.74 1.23
C LYS A 30 -1.48 -32.17 0.52
N PHE A 31 -1.51 -30.89 0.14
CA PHE A 31 -0.40 -30.24 -0.55
C PHE A 31 0.59 -29.53 0.38
N LYS A 32 0.34 -29.48 1.69
CA LYS A 32 1.14 -28.75 2.68
C LYS A 32 2.63 -29.01 2.56
N THR A 33 3.07 -30.27 2.60
CA THR A 33 4.50 -30.62 2.56
C THR A 33 5.17 -30.13 1.27
N LEU A 34 4.50 -30.30 0.13
CA LEU A 34 4.99 -29.88 -1.17
C LEU A 34 5.08 -28.35 -1.26
N LEU A 35 4.00 -27.67 -0.91
CA LEU A 35 3.92 -26.21 -0.95
C LEU A 35 4.95 -25.56 -0.04
N CYS A 36 5.10 -26.06 1.19
CA CYS A 36 6.12 -25.57 2.12
C CYS A 36 7.54 -25.84 1.59
N GLY A 37 7.78 -26.99 0.95
CA GLY A 37 9.06 -27.31 0.33
C GLY A 37 9.38 -26.39 -0.86
N LEU A 38 8.41 -26.15 -1.74
CA LEU A 38 8.55 -25.23 -2.87
C LEU A 38 8.73 -23.80 -2.40
N TYR A 39 7.92 -23.35 -1.43
CA TYR A 39 7.96 -21.98 -0.94
C TYR A 39 9.28 -21.66 -0.24
N ARG A 40 9.90 -22.61 0.47
CA ARG A 40 11.24 -22.43 1.03
C ARG A 40 12.30 -22.12 -0.05
N ASN A 41 12.16 -22.70 -1.25
CA ASN A 41 13.17 -22.62 -2.30
C ASN A 41 12.85 -21.60 -3.40
N TYR A 42 11.57 -21.26 -3.59
CA TYR A 42 11.09 -20.44 -4.71
C TYR A 42 10.19 -19.29 -4.24
N PRO A 43 10.11 -18.17 -4.98
CA PRO A 43 9.12 -17.11 -4.73
C PRO A 43 7.68 -17.64 -4.81
N LEU A 44 6.76 -16.98 -4.10
CA LEU A 44 5.35 -17.38 -4.05
C LEU A 44 4.71 -17.48 -5.44
N SER A 45 5.01 -16.54 -6.34
CA SER A 45 4.53 -16.55 -7.73
C SER A 45 4.90 -17.84 -8.47
N ILE A 46 6.13 -18.34 -8.28
CA ILE A 46 6.58 -19.62 -8.86
C ILE A 46 5.80 -20.79 -8.27
N VAL A 47 5.55 -20.79 -6.96
CA VAL A 47 4.75 -21.84 -6.29
C VAL A 47 3.31 -21.85 -6.80
N MET A 48 2.68 -20.69 -6.92
CA MET A 48 1.32 -20.53 -7.46
C MET A 48 1.25 -21.06 -8.90
N ASN A 49 2.16 -20.62 -9.75
CA ASN A 49 2.25 -21.04 -11.14
C ASN A 49 2.56 -22.55 -11.29
N PHE A 50 3.30 -23.13 -10.34
CA PHE A 50 3.54 -24.58 -10.30
C PHE A 50 2.25 -25.33 -9.98
N MET A 51 1.48 -24.89 -8.97
CA MET A 51 0.23 -25.52 -8.58
C MET A 51 -0.85 -25.45 -9.64
N GLU A 52 -0.96 -24.31 -10.32
CA GLU A 52 -1.90 -24.15 -11.42
C GLU A 52 -1.57 -25.07 -12.58
N LYS A 53 -0.28 -25.23 -12.90
CA LYS A 53 0.15 -26.07 -14.03
C LYS A 53 0.07 -27.56 -13.73
N GLU A 54 0.64 -28.01 -12.61
CA GLU A 54 0.79 -29.44 -12.30
C GLU A 54 -0.50 -30.05 -11.72
N TYR A 55 -1.30 -29.24 -11.01
CA TYR A 55 -2.50 -29.73 -10.33
C TYR A 55 -3.78 -29.04 -10.80
N GLY A 56 -3.73 -28.07 -11.71
CA GLY A 56 -4.90 -27.31 -12.13
C GLY A 56 -5.46 -26.40 -11.04
N ILE A 57 -4.69 -26.15 -9.98
CA ILE A 57 -5.12 -25.39 -8.81
C ILE A 57 -4.67 -23.94 -8.97
N SER A 58 -5.59 -23.11 -9.43
CA SER A 58 -5.41 -21.66 -9.44
C SER A 58 -6.08 -21.10 -8.18
N GLN A 59 -5.29 -20.48 -7.29
CA GLN A 59 -5.76 -19.80 -6.08
C GLN A 59 -5.04 -18.45 -5.99
N SER A 60 -5.65 -17.49 -5.32
CA SER A 60 -5.06 -16.15 -5.15
C SER A 60 -3.79 -16.18 -4.29
N LYS A 61 -2.89 -15.22 -4.51
CA LYS A 61 -1.68 -14.98 -3.69
C LYS A 61 -2.03 -14.89 -2.20
N ARG A 62 -3.14 -14.20 -1.90
CA ARG A 62 -3.70 -14.04 -0.55
C ARG A 62 -4.04 -15.39 0.11
N GLN A 63 -4.67 -16.31 -0.61
CA GLN A 63 -5.00 -17.63 -0.08
C GLN A 63 -3.76 -18.46 0.25
N TYR A 64 -2.72 -18.40 -0.59
CA TYR A 64 -1.45 -19.04 -0.28
C TYR A 64 -0.75 -18.39 0.93
N GLY A 65 -0.71 -17.06 0.98
CA GLY A 65 -0.15 -16.30 2.10
C GLY A 65 -0.78 -16.72 3.43
N TYR A 66 -2.11 -16.72 3.50
CA TYR A 66 -2.86 -17.17 4.67
C TYR A 66 -2.52 -18.62 5.07
N ARG A 67 -2.35 -19.53 4.10
CA ARG A 67 -2.03 -20.94 4.38
C ARG A 67 -0.62 -21.12 4.91
N PHE A 68 0.36 -20.44 4.33
CA PHE A 68 1.74 -20.48 4.81
C PHE A 68 1.86 -19.91 6.21
N GLU A 69 1.14 -18.84 6.50
CA GLU A 69 1.04 -18.30 7.86
C GLU A 69 0.40 -19.30 8.84
N LYS A 70 -0.76 -19.88 8.50
CA LYS A 70 -1.43 -20.92 9.31
C LYS A 70 -0.52 -22.12 9.58
N TRP A 71 0.39 -22.45 8.67
CA TRP A 71 1.36 -23.54 8.80
C TRP A 71 2.67 -23.15 9.49
N GLY A 72 2.83 -21.89 9.90
CA GLY A 72 4.06 -21.39 10.53
C GLY A 72 5.25 -21.36 9.57
N VAL A 73 5.03 -21.35 8.26
CA VAL A 73 6.09 -21.26 7.25
C VAL A 73 6.24 -19.80 6.82
N ARG A 74 7.18 -19.12 7.46
CA ARG A 74 7.60 -17.76 7.09
C ARG A 74 8.96 -17.87 6.41
N LYS A 75 9.04 -17.43 5.15
CA LYS A 75 10.31 -17.41 4.39
C LYS A 75 11.19 -16.24 4.81
N TYR A 76 10.57 -15.15 5.27
CA TYR A 76 11.25 -13.94 5.68
C TYR A 76 10.74 -13.52 7.07
N ASN A 77 11.70 -13.18 7.93
CA ASN A 77 11.59 -12.83 9.36
C ASN A 77 11.39 -13.99 10.35
N ALA A 78 12.51 -14.64 10.68
CA ALA A 78 12.84 -15.01 12.05
C ALA A 78 14.30 -14.62 12.32
N GLY A 79 14.53 -13.36 12.69
CA GLY A 79 15.56 -13.13 13.69
C GLY A 79 15.25 -14.05 14.86
N ASP A 80 16.22 -14.86 15.25
CA ASP A 80 16.15 -15.98 16.20
C ASP A 80 15.14 -15.76 17.33
N ARG A 81 13.91 -16.28 17.17
CA ARG A 81 13.09 -16.61 18.33
C ARG A 81 13.66 -17.88 18.92
N LYS A 82 14.50 -17.72 19.96
CA LYS A 82 14.79 -18.78 20.94
C LYS A 82 13.47 -19.46 21.27
N ALA A 83 13.40 -20.76 20.95
CA ALA A 83 12.26 -21.60 21.31
C ALA A 83 11.98 -21.45 22.82
N PRO A 84 10.71 -21.39 23.26
CA PRO A 84 10.41 -21.40 24.67
C PRO A 84 10.85 -22.76 25.21
N LEU A 85 11.85 -22.73 26.09
CA LEU A 85 12.25 -23.88 26.90
C LEU A 85 11.02 -24.26 27.74
N ILE A 86 10.35 -25.35 27.33
CA ILE A 86 9.36 -26.03 28.13
C ILE A 86 10.10 -26.53 29.38
N SER A 87 9.92 -25.82 30.49
CA SER A 87 10.34 -26.23 31.82
C SER A 87 9.40 -27.33 32.31
N LEU A 88 9.82 -28.59 32.14
CA LEU A 88 9.26 -29.73 32.86
C LEU A 88 10.25 -30.13 33.95
N SER A 89 9.85 -29.88 35.19
CA SER A 89 10.46 -30.47 36.38
C SER A 89 9.80 -31.82 36.73
N PRO A 90 10.47 -32.68 37.52
CA PRO A 90 10.57 -34.10 37.20
C PRO A 90 9.89 -35.03 38.20
N THR A 91 9.39 -36.17 37.69
CA THR A 91 9.20 -37.39 38.49
C THR A 91 9.41 -38.63 37.62
N GLY A 92 10.63 -39.17 37.68
CA GLY A 92 10.89 -40.57 38.04
C GLY A 92 10.53 -41.72 37.09
N ILE A 93 11.60 -42.47 36.77
CA ILE A 93 11.72 -43.95 36.86
C ILE A 93 11.91 -44.72 35.53
N HIS A 94 13.18 -45.15 35.37
CA HIS A 94 13.76 -46.38 34.77
C HIS A 94 13.86 -46.67 33.26
N GLY A 95 15.13 -46.87 32.86
CA GLY A 95 15.63 -47.89 31.92
C GLY A 95 15.90 -47.36 30.51
N GLY A 96 17.10 -47.33 29.94
CA GLY A 96 18.38 -47.97 30.24
C GLY A 96 18.90 -48.61 28.95
N THR A 97 19.95 -48.05 28.34
CA THR A 97 21.06 -48.77 27.65
C THR A 97 22.06 -47.80 27.02
N ASN A 98 23.30 -47.96 27.48
CA ASN A 98 24.62 -47.57 26.98
C ASN A 98 24.78 -47.19 25.49
N PHE A 99 25.52 -46.11 25.24
CA PHE A 99 26.68 -46.13 24.34
C PHE A 99 27.73 -45.11 24.78
N THR A 100 28.93 -45.62 25.04
CA THR A 100 30.21 -44.95 25.38
C THR A 100 30.69 -44.04 24.25
N ASP A 101 31.03 -42.78 24.54
CA ASP A 101 32.40 -42.31 24.82
C ASP A 101 33.29 -42.18 23.56
N ILE A 102 33.31 -40.97 22.98
CA ILE A 102 34.52 -40.34 22.41
C ILE A 102 34.38 -38.83 22.62
N GLY A 103 35.16 -38.30 23.57
CA GLY A 103 35.36 -36.87 23.75
C GLY A 103 36.30 -36.28 22.70
N ALA A 104 36.05 -35.02 22.35
CA ALA A 104 37.08 -34.07 21.96
C ALA A 104 36.52 -32.66 22.21
N ASP A 105 37.19 -31.96 23.11
CA ASP A 105 36.98 -30.58 23.51
C ASP A 105 36.84 -29.65 22.30
N PHE A 106 35.80 -28.81 22.31
CA PHE A 106 35.80 -27.55 21.57
C PHE A 106 35.16 -26.47 22.45
N ASP A 107 36.03 -25.60 22.95
CA ASP A 107 35.72 -24.45 23.76
C ASP A 107 34.68 -23.53 23.10
N GLN A 108 33.74 -23.08 23.94
CA GLN A 108 32.82 -21.98 23.65
C GLN A 108 33.56 -20.65 23.79
N GLU A 109 33.69 -19.92 22.69
CA GLU A 109 33.72 -18.45 22.73
C GLU A 109 32.52 -17.89 21.93
N PRO A 110 31.79 -16.90 22.48
CA PRO A 110 30.69 -16.24 21.78
C PRO A 110 31.27 -15.19 20.82
N HIS A 111 31.27 -15.51 19.52
CA HIS A 111 31.56 -14.51 18.49
C HIS A 111 30.40 -13.51 18.40
N SER A 112 30.65 -12.34 18.99
CA SER A 112 29.98 -11.07 18.73
C SER A 112 29.86 -10.81 17.23
N PHE A 113 28.72 -10.24 16.83
CA PHE A 113 28.43 -9.74 15.49
C PHE A 113 29.63 -9.04 14.85
N SER A 114 29.95 -9.48 13.64
CA SER A 114 31.04 -9.01 12.80
C SER A 114 31.02 -7.49 12.62
N GLN A 115 32.03 -6.84 13.18
CA GLN A 115 32.56 -5.58 12.67
C GLN A 115 33.22 -5.88 11.31
N HIS A 116 32.66 -5.38 10.22
CA HIS A 116 33.40 -5.32 8.97
C HIS A 116 34.39 -4.14 9.03
N PRO A 117 35.66 -4.33 8.64
CA PRO A 117 36.61 -3.25 8.54
C PRO A 117 36.24 -2.40 7.32
N LEU A 118 35.93 -1.13 7.59
CA LEU A 118 35.83 -0.06 6.61
C LEU A 118 37.13 0.00 5.80
N LEU A 119 36.99 -0.05 4.48
CA LEU A 119 38.06 0.31 3.56
C LEU A 119 38.32 1.81 3.68
N ASP A 120 39.56 2.14 4.02
CA ASP A 120 40.15 3.48 3.99
C ASP A 120 39.91 4.15 2.64
N LEU A 121 39.11 5.22 2.62
CA LEU A 121 39.17 6.24 1.58
C LEU A 121 40.05 7.40 2.09
N PRO A 122 40.94 7.95 1.23
CA PRO A 122 41.94 8.91 1.68
C PRO A 122 41.35 10.29 1.95
N ASP A 123 41.68 10.75 3.15
CA ASP A 123 41.91 12.11 3.65
C ASP A 123 41.70 13.27 2.63
N MET A 124 40.65 14.05 2.87
CA MET A 124 40.51 15.41 2.34
C MET A 124 40.43 16.37 3.52
N ASP A 125 41.54 17.07 3.70
CA ASP A 125 41.89 18.09 4.69
C ASP A 125 40.73 18.88 5.32
N ALA A 126 40.57 18.62 6.62
CA ALA A 126 40.43 19.58 7.73
C ALA A 126 40.00 21.03 7.41
N ILE A 127 38.70 21.29 7.55
CA ILE A 127 38.18 22.60 7.98
C ILE A 127 37.65 22.43 9.40
N MET A 128 38.38 22.99 10.36
CA MET A 128 37.98 23.09 11.76
C MET A 128 36.75 23.99 11.90
N THR A 129 35.58 23.40 12.15
CA THR A 129 34.40 24.11 12.68
C THR A 129 34.15 23.71 14.13
N THR A 130 33.90 24.74 14.94
CA THR A 130 33.72 24.76 16.40
C THR A 130 32.64 23.83 16.94
N PRO A 131 32.76 23.34 18.20
CA PRO A 131 31.73 22.53 18.85
C PRO A 131 30.61 23.45 19.36
N GLY A 132 29.53 23.54 18.60
CA GLY A 132 28.37 24.35 18.95
C GLY A 132 27.08 23.63 18.58
N SER A 133 26.52 22.91 19.55
CA SER A 133 25.10 22.50 19.58
C SER A 133 24.59 21.87 18.29
N ASP A 134 24.95 20.61 18.06
CA ASP A 134 24.36 19.70 17.06
C ASP A 134 22.90 19.37 17.42
N ASN A 135 22.04 20.37 17.48
CA ASN A 135 20.65 20.14 17.14
C ASN A 135 20.68 19.80 15.65
N MET A 136 20.48 18.51 15.36
CA MET A 136 20.08 18.02 14.05
C MET A 136 18.69 18.59 13.74
N ASP A 137 18.58 19.91 13.65
CA ASP A 137 17.57 20.61 12.85
C ASP A 137 17.90 20.22 11.40
N TYR A 138 17.58 18.95 11.11
CA TYR A 138 17.71 18.30 9.81
C TYR A 138 17.24 19.31 8.77
N GLU A 139 17.93 19.39 7.63
CA GLU A 139 17.55 20.18 6.44
C GLU A 139 16.14 19.84 5.87
N ALA A 140 15.29 19.16 6.65
CA ALA A 140 13.87 18.89 6.44
C ALA A 140 13.07 20.12 6.02
N ALA A 141 13.48 21.34 6.39
CA ALA A 141 12.84 22.56 5.93
C ALA A 141 12.87 22.71 4.39
N GLU A 142 13.89 22.18 3.71
CA GLU A 142 14.01 22.27 2.24
C GLU A 142 13.08 21.30 1.50
N LEU A 143 12.62 20.23 2.15
CA LEU A 143 11.80 19.19 1.52
C LEU A 143 10.29 19.37 1.70
N LEU A 144 9.85 20.42 2.41
CA LEU A 144 8.43 20.61 2.69
C LEU A 144 7.64 20.94 1.40
N ILE A 145 6.59 20.15 1.13
CA ILE A 145 5.62 20.48 0.09
C ILE A 145 4.74 21.61 0.61
N GLN A 146 4.87 22.79 0.01
CA GLN A 146 4.09 23.97 0.39
C GLN A 146 3.05 24.29 -0.66
N TYR A 147 1.81 24.48 -0.21
CA TYR A 147 0.72 24.89 -1.09
C TYR A 147 0.53 26.40 -1.04
N PRO A 148 0.24 27.05 -2.19
CA PRO A 148 0.06 28.50 -2.23
C PRO A 148 -1.32 28.95 -1.71
N TRP A 149 -2.20 28.02 -1.36
CA TRP A 149 -3.55 28.32 -0.91
C TRP A 149 -3.64 28.39 0.61
N THR A 150 -4.53 29.26 1.11
CA THR A 150 -4.73 29.49 2.54
C THR A 150 -5.71 28.49 3.14
N THR A 151 -5.65 28.28 4.46
CA THR A 151 -6.65 27.50 5.19
C THR A 151 -8.05 28.06 4.98
N GLY A 152 -9.00 27.18 4.68
CA GLY A 152 -10.39 27.50 4.36
C GLY A 152 -10.64 27.93 2.91
N SER A 153 -9.62 27.97 2.06
CA SER A 153 -9.78 28.26 0.62
C SER A 153 -10.52 27.14 -0.14
N ALA A 154 -11.05 27.47 -1.31
CA ALA A 154 -11.67 26.48 -2.18
C ALA A 154 -10.66 25.47 -2.72
N GLU A 155 -9.42 25.89 -2.94
CA GLU A 155 -8.31 25.03 -3.36
C GLU A 155 -7.92 24.03 -2.27
N GLU A 156 -7.84 24.45 -1.00
CA GLU A 156 -7.60 23.53 0.11
C GLU A 156 -8.73 22.50 0.21
N ALA A 157 -9.99 22.95 0.14
CA ALA A 157 -11.15 22.03 0.17
C ALA A 157 -11.12 21.05 -1.02
N ASN A 158 -10.78 21.51 -2.22
CA ASN A 158 -10.66 20.64 -3.40
C ASN A 158 -9.51 19.63 -3.26
N LYS A 159 -8.37 20.01 -2.65
CA LYS A 159 -7.25 19.11 -2.39
C LYS A 159 -7.65 18.03 -1.39
N LEU A 160 -8.24 18.43 -0.26
CA LEU A 160 -8.72 17.51 0.76
C LEU A 160 -9.75 16.51 0.20
N ALA A 161 -10.66 17.00 -0.66
CA ALA A 161 -11.61 16.15 -1.37
C ALA A 161 -10.91 15.18 -2.34
N ALA A 162 -9.96 15.66 -3.16
CA ALA A 162 -9.22 14.83 -4.10
C ALA A 162 -8.45 13.70 -3.38
N ASP A 163 -7.80 14.03 -2.26
CA ASP A 163 -7.06 13.07 -1.44
C ASP A 163 -7.99 12.00 -0.85
N PHE A 164 -9.13 12.41 -0.30
CA PHE A 164 -10.13 11.49 0.24
C PHE A 164 -10.68 10.57 -0.85
N LEU A 165 -11.08 11.14 -1.99
CA LEU A 165 -11.67 10.38 -3.09
C LEU A 165 -10.68 9.41 -3.71
N ALA A 166 -9.40 9.80 -3.81
CA ALA A 166 -8.32 8.90 -4.24
C ALA A 166 -8.13 7.73 -3.27
N ALA A 167 -8.09 8.01 -1.96
CA ALA A 167 -8.00 7.00 -0.91
C ALA A 167 -9.20 6.02 -0.91
N MET A 168 -10.36 6.51 -1.35
CA MET A 168 -11.61 5.76 -1.49
C MET A 168 -11.90 5.23 -2.89
N LEU A 169 -10.89 5.25 -3.78
CA LEU A 169 -10.93 4.72 -5.15
C LEU A 169 -11.94 5.41 -6.11
N ASP A 170 -12.47 6.58 -5.77
CA ASP A 170 -13.27 7.41 -6.69
C ASP A 170 -12.35 8.24 -7.61
N ASP A 171 -11.61 7.52 -8.44
CA ASP A 171 -10.62 8.05 -9.38
C ASP A 171 -11.18 9.13 -10.31
N LYS A 172 -12.47 9.05 -10.65
CA LYS A 172 -13.12 9.98 -11.57
C LYS A 172 -13.17 11.39 -10.98
N ASN A 173 -13.67 11.52 -9.76
CA ASN A 173 -13.71 12.81 -9.07
C ASN A 173 -12.31 13.26 -8.63
N ALA A 174 -11.50 12.33 -8.10
CA ALA A 174 -10.13 12.64 -7.68
C ALA A 174 -9.30 13.22 -8.83
N PHE A 175 -9.33 12.59 -10.01
CA PHE A 175 -8.61 13.06 -11.19
C PHE A 175 -9.05 14.47 -11.62
N ALA A 176 -10.37 14.71 -11.69
CA ALA A 176 -10.90 16.01 -12.11
C ALA A 176 -10.48 17.14 -11.14
N LEU A 177 -10.50 16.86 -9.83
CA LEU A 177 -10.07 17.82 -8.82
C LEU A 177 -8.56 18.07 -8.86
N TYR A 178 -7.72 17.03 -8.92
CA TYR A 178 -6.27 17.20 -9.05
C TYR A 178 -5.88 17.92 -10.34
N SER A 179 -6.52 17.61 -11.47
CA SER A 179 -6.25 18.27 -12.75
C SER A 179 -6.57 19.77 -12.71
N ARG A 180 -7.68 20.14 -12.02
CA ARG A 180 -8.01 21.55 -11.77
C ARG A 180 -6.99 22.23 -10.87
N LEU A 181 -6.60 21.59 -9.77
CA LEU A 181 -5.57 22.12 -8.85
C LEU A 181 -4.23 22.30 -9.57
N HIS A 182 -3.82 21.33 -10.37
CA HIS A 182 -2.61 21.40 -11.19
C HIS A 182 -2.66 22.59 -12.16
N SER A 183 -3.80 22.79 -12.84
CA SER A 183 -3.97 23.91 -13.77
C SER A 183 -3.88 25.27 -13.07
N ASN A 184 -4.41 25.38 -11.84
CA ASN A 184 -4.28 26.57 -11.00
C ASN A 184 -2.84 26.80 -10.52
N LEU A 185 -2.12 25.73 -10.17
CA LEU A 185 -0.70 25.83 -9.80
C LEU A 185 0.15 26.24 -11.00
N TRP A 186 -0.12 25.71 -12.18
CA TRP A 186 0.61 26.04 -13.41
C TRP A 186 0.48 27.51 -13.82
N SER A 187 -0.69 28.11 -13.59
CA SER A 187 -0.91 29.54 -13.85
C SER A 187 -0.30 30.45 -12.79
N ASN A 188 0.03 29.92 -11.61
CA ASN A 188 0.63 30.68 -10.52
C ASN A 188 2.17 30.55 -10.54
N SER A 189 2.85 31.66 -10.85
CA SER A 189 4.32 31.74 -10.90
C SER A 189 5.01 31.51 -9.56
N GLN A 190 4.28 31.60 -8.43
CA GLN A 190 4.81 31.37 -7.10
C GLN A 190 4.74 29.90 -6.66
N SER A 191 4.12 29.02 -7.46
CA SER A 191 4.01 27.61 -7.07
C SER A 191 5.37 26.90 -7.12
N SER A 192 5.70 26.19 -6.03
CA SER A 192 6.93 25.41 -5.99
C SER A 192 6.87 24.28 -7.03
N LEU A 193 8.03 23.93 -7.62
CA LEU A 193 8.12 22.79 -8.52
C LEU A 193 7.70 21.50 -7.82
N LYS A 194 8.14 21.29 -6.57
CA LYS A 194 7.80 20.09 -5.78
C LYS A 194 6.29 19.90 -5.62
N THR A 195 5.56 20.99 -5.38
CA THR A 195 4.10 20.98 -5.24
C THR A 195 3.41 20.62 -6.56
N ARG A 196 3.86 21.20 -7.68
CA ARG A 196 3.32 20.86 -9.01
C ARG A 196 3.57 19.41 -9.36
N GLU A 197 4.80 18.94 -9.15
CA GLU A 197 5.17 17.55 -9.40
C GLU A 197 4.38 16.58 -8.52
N PHE A 198 4.16 16.89 -7.24
CA PHE A 198 3.34 16.07 -6.34
C PHE A 198 1.90 15.93 -6.86
N ILE A 199 1.24 17.05 -7.22
CA ILE A 199 -0.11 17.00 -7.79
C ILE A 199 -0.14 16.28 -9.14
N ALA A 200 0.88 16.43 -9.99
CA ALA A 200 1.00 15.70 -11.25
C ALA A 200 1.10 14.18 -11.06
N ILE A 201 1.89 13.75 -10.07
CA ILE A 201 2.00 12.34 -9.67
C ILE A 201 0.63 11.85 -9.17
N SER A 202 -0.03 12.60 -8.30
CA SER A 202 -1.37 12.24 -7.78
C SER A 202 -2.40 12.12 -8.90
N CYS A 203 -2.44 13.06 -9.86
CA CYS A 203 -3.26 12.96 -11.08
C CYS A 203 -3.02 11.62 -11.81
N ALA A 204 -1.76 11.30 -12.09
CA ALA A 204 -1.41 10.12 -12.87
C ALA A 204 -1.71 8.81 -12.13
N ARG A 205 -1.57 8.77 -10.80
CA ARG A 205 -1.92 7.58 -9.99
C ARG A 205 -3.42 7.26 -10.00
N VAL A 206 -4.28 8.27 -10.09
CA VAL A 206 -5.75 8.07 -10.17
C VAL A 206 -6.27 8.06 -11.60
N ALA A 207 -5.39 8.00 -12.60
CA ALA A 207 -5.77 8.01 -14.02
C ALA A 207 -6.17 6.63 -14.56
N GLY A 208 -6.96 5.87 -13.80
CA GLY A 208 -7.32 4.48 -14.16
C GLY A 208 -8.32 4.33 -15.31
N LYS A 209 -8.98 5.42 -15.74
CA LYS A 209 -9.92 5.41 -16.88
C LYS A 209 -9.24 5.91 -18.16
N PRO A 210 -9.60 5.41 -19.35
CA PRO A 210 -8.94 5.78 -20.61
C PRO A 210 -8.87 7.29 -20.88
N ASP A 211 -9.96 8.02 -20.67
CA ASP A 211 -9.98 9.47 -20.85
C ASP A 211 -9.04 10.18 -19.87
N ASN A 212 -9.07 9.79 -18.59
CA ASN A 212 -8.18 10.33 -17.56
C ASN A 212 -6.72 9.98 -17.88
N ALA A 213 -6.46 8.77 -18.36
CA ALA A 213 -5.12 8.32 -18.76
C ALA A 213 -4.57 9.13 -19.93
N ARG A 214 -5.40 9.47 -20.93
CA ARG A 214 -5.00 10.37 -22.02
C ARG A 214 -4.59 11.75 -21.47
N SER A 215 -5.43 12.37 -20.65
CA SER A 215 -5.13 13.66 -20.04
C SER A 215 -3.93 13.63 -19.09
N ALA A 216 -3.75 12.55 -18.34
CA ALA A 216 -2.60 12.36 -17.46
C ALA A 216 -1.29 12.27 -18.25
N ARG A 217 -1.29 11.60 -19.41
CA ARG A 217 -0.11 11.53 -20.28
C ARG A 217 0.30 12.91 -20.76
N GLU A 218 -0.65 13.69 -21.28
CA GLU A 218 -0.40 15.06 -21.74
C GLU A 218 0.14 15.94 -20.60
N LEU A 219 -0.40 15.76 -19.39
CA LEU A 219 0.09 16.44 -18.19
C LEU A 219 1.54 16.05 -17.87
N LEU A 220 1.87 14.76 -17.86
CA LEU A 220 3.23 14.26 -17.59
C LEU A 220 4.24 14.70 -18.65
N GLU A 221 3.83 14.78 -19.93
CA GLU A 221 4.68 15.28 -21.02
C GLU A 221 4.98 16.77 -20.87
N ARG A 222 4.01 17.56 -20.39
CA ARG A 222 4.19 18.99 -20.13
C ARG A 222 5.08 19.26 -18.92
N GLU A 223 4.89 18.54 -17.82
CA GLU A 223 5.71 18.72 -16.59
C GLU A 223 7.13 18.18 -16.78
N TRP A 224 7.30 17.12 -17.56
CA TRP A 224 8.59 16.48 -17.82
C TRP A 224 8.85 16.30 -19.33
N PRO A 225 9.25 17.39 -20.02
CA PRO A 225 9.62 17.31 -21.43
C PRO A 225 10.83 16.39 -21.63
N GLN A 226 10.77 15.57 -22.68
CA GLN A 226 11.74 14.50 -22.97
C GLN A 226 13.19 15.00 -23.16
N THR A 227 13.37 16.30 -23.44
CA THR A 227 14.65 16.91 -23.83
C THR A 227 15.54 17.36 -22.66
N SER A 228 15.16 17.10 -21.41
CA SER A 228 15.97 17.48 -20.24
C SER A 228 17.10 16.47 -19.95
N GLU A 229 17.93 16.18 -20.97
CA GLU A 229 19.07 15.26 -20.88
C GLU A 229 20.23 15.81 -20.02
N ALA A 230 20.21 17.09 -19.64
CA ALA A 230 21.39 17.76 -19.10
C ALA A 230 21.42 17.99 -17.57
N GLY A 231 20.47 17.45 -16.77
CA GLY A 231 20.62 17.62 -15.31
C GLY A 231 19.48 17.27 -14.37
N ARG A 232 18.34 16.75 -14.83
CA ARG A 232 17.25 16.30 -13.92
C ARG A 232 17.22 14.78 -13.81
N SER A 233 18.25 14.23 -13.16
CA SER A 233 18.39 12.78 -12.94
C SER A 233 17.45 12.24 -11.84
N GLU A 234 16.91 13.09 -10.98
CA GLU A 234 16.41 12.65 -9.67
C GLU A 234 15.07 11.90 -9.68
N SER A 235 14.23 12.08 -10.70
CA SER A 235 12.90 11.42 -10.75
C SER A 235 12.67 10.59 -12.02
N GLN A 236 13.73 10.17 -12.70
CA GLN A 236 13.61 9.49 -14.00
C GLN A 236 12.87 8.14 -13.89
N PHE A 237 13.10 7.37 -12.82
CA PHE A 237 12.42 6.08 -12.64
C PHE A 237 10.91 6.26 -12.43
N VAL A 238 10.50 7.05 -11.43
CA VAL A 238 9.08 7.30 -11.12
C VAL A 238 8.34 7.86 -12.33
N LEU A 239 8.94 8.82 -13.04
CA LEU A 239 8.34 9.37 -14.25
C LEU A 239 8.15 8.32 -15.34
N SER A 240 9.18 7.52 -15.63
CA SER A 240 9.10 6.45 -16.63
C SER A 240 8.05 5.41 -16.26
N MET A 241 7.93 5.09 -14.97
CA MET A 241 6.91 4.18 -14.46
C MET A 241 5.51 4.77 -14.52
N LEU A 242 5.33 6.05 -14.20
CA LEU A 242 4.06 6.76 -14.36
C LEU A 242 3.62 6.81 -15.83
N LYS A 243 4.53 7.07 -16.76
CA LYS A 243 4.23 7.04 -18.20
C LYS A 243 3.79 5.65 -18.66
N ALA A 244 4.47 4.59 -18.19
CA ALA A 244 4.09 3.21 -18.49
C ALA A 244 2.73 2.86 -17.88
N TYR A 245 2.52 3.20 -16.60
CA TYR A 245 1.29 2.98 -15.85
C TYR A 245 0.10 3.70 -16.49
N VAL A 246 0.20 4.99 -16.77
CA VAL A 246 -0.83 5.73 -17.49
C VAL A 246 -1.06 5.15 -18.89
N GLY A 247 0.01 4.70 -19.55
CA GLY A 247 -0.08 4.09 -20.86
C GLY A 247 -0.86 2.79 -20.91
N SER A 248 -0.81 1.97 -19.86
CA SER A 248 -1.56 0.71 -19.78
C SER A 248 -3.07 0.89 -19.63
N HIS A 249 -3.53 2.10 -19.31
CA HIS A 249 -4.93 2.40 -19.07
C HIS A 249 -5.63 3.02 -20.28
N GLN A 250 -4.94 3.16 -21.42
CA GLN A 250 -5.54 3.68 -22.64
C GLN A 250 -6.27 2.60 -23.45
N GLU A 251 -7.35 2.97 -24.13
CA GLU A 251 -8.18 2.05 -24.93
C GLU A 251 -7.38 1.28 -25.98
N ASP A 252 -6.42 1.94 -26.63
CA ASP A 252 -5.62 1.36 -27.72
C ASP A 252 -4.27 0.79 -27.26
N SER A 253 -4.07 0.60 -25.95
CA SER A 253 -2.77 0.15 -25.45
C SER A 253 -2.54 -1.34 -25.74
N ASP A 254 -1.50 -1.63 -26.51
CA ASP A 254 -0.96 -2.98 -26.64
C ASP A 254 -0.29 -3.40 -25.31
N GLU A 255 -0.86 -4.43 -24.67
CA GLU A 255 -0.38 -4.98 -23.40
C GLU A 255 1.11 -5.36 -23.48
N SER A 256 1.56 -5.89 -24.63
CA SER A 256 2.95 -6.30 -24.81
C SER A 256 3.90 -5.11 -24.81
N THR A 257 3.50 -4.00 -25.45
CA THR A 257 4.25 -2.74 -25.44
C THR A 257 4.36 -2.19 -24.02
N PHE A 258 3.27 -2.21 -23.25
CA PHE A 258 3.27 -1.80 -21.84
C PHE A 258 4.19 -2.66 -20.98
N ILE A 259 4.06 -4.00 -21.03
CA ILE A 259 4.90 -4.93 -20.26
C ILE A 259 6.38 -4.74 -20.62
N ASN A 260 6.69 -4.57 -21.91
CA ASN A 260 8.05 -4.30 -22.37
C ASN A 260 8.60 -2.98 -21.82
N GLN A 261 7.78 -1.93 -21.74
CA GLN A 261 8.17 -0.65 -21.17
C GLN A 261 8.45 -0.75 -19.67
N VAL A 262 7.58 -1.44 -18.90
CA VAL A 262 7.81 -1.68 -17.47
C VAL A 262 9.10 -2.49 -17.25
N ASN A 263 9.27 -3.59 -18.00
CA ASN A 263 10.47 -4.42 -17.93
C ASN A 263 11.73 -3.63 -18.28
N HIS A 264 11.66 -2.76 -19.28
CA HIS A 264 12.77 -1.87 -19.64
C HIS A 264 13.11 -0.91 -18.49
N ASN A 265 12.10 -0.28 -17.89
CA ASN A 265 12.30 0.64 -16.76
C ASN A 265 12.91 -0.07 -15.54
N VAL A 266 12.44 -1.27 -15.21
CA VAL A 266 12.97 -2.10 -14.12
C VAL A 266 14.43 -2.49 -14.39
N ARG A 267 14.76 -2.96 -15.59
CA ARG A 267 16.15 -3.30 -15.95
C ARG A 267 17.09 -2.10 -15.84
N ARG A 268 16.61 -0.88 -16.09
CA ARG A 268 17.43 0.34 -15.97
C ARG A 268 17.78 0.73 -14.54
N VAL A 269 17.10 0.19 -13.54
CA VAL A 269 17.42 0.44 -12.12
C VAL A 269 18.10 -0.75 -11.45
N ILE A 270 18.33 -1.85 -12.18
CA ILE A 270 19.08 -3.01 -11.71
C ILE A 270 20.47 -2.93 -12.36
N SER A 271 21.54 -2.99 -11.57
CA SER A 271 22.91 -3.02 -12.08
C SER A 271 23.28 -4.41 -12.62
N ASP A 272 24.42 -4.47 -13.32
CA ASP A 272 24.93 -5.72 -13.91
C ASP A 272 25.20 -6.82 -12.86
N ASP A 273 25.47 -6.43 -11.62
CA ASP A 273 25.67 -7.36 -10.48
C ASP A 273 24.35 -7.82 -9.84
N GLY A 274 23.20 -7.33 -10.33
CA GLY A 274 21.89 -7.66 -9.81
C GLY A 274 21.48 -6.91 -8.54
N SER A 275 22.22 -5.87 -8.13
CA SER A 275 21.79 -4.96 -7.06
C SER A 275 20.93 -3.81 -7.60
N LEU A 276 20.24 -3.09 -6.71
CA LEU A 276 19.50 -1.90 -7.10
C LEU A 276 20.49 -0.75 -7.29
N LEU A 277 20.46 -0.08 -8.44
CA LEU A 277 21.16 1.19 -8.65
C LEU A 277 20.64 2.24 -7.64
N ARG A 278 21.44 3.28 -7.38
CA ARG A 278 21.00 4.36 -6.48
C ARG A 278 19.80 5.08 -7.08
N ILE A 279 18.61 4.75 -6.59
CA ILE A 279 17.39 5.50 -6.87
C ILE A 279 17.41 6.74 -5.97
N PRO A 280 17.36 7.95 -6.53
CA PRO A 280 17.31 9.18 -5.75
C PRO A 280 16.06 9.17 -4.85
N HIS A 281 16.22 9.55 -3.59
CA HIS A 281 15.10 9.71 -2.67
C HIS A 281 14.60 11.15 -2.77
N LYS A 282 13.29 11.34 -2.93
CA LYS A 282 12.67 12.66 -3.04
C LYS A 282 12.14 13.20 -1.72
N TYR A 283 11.85 12.30 -0.78
CA TYR A 283 11.13 12.58 0.46
C TYR A 283 12.02 12.34 1.68
N SER A 284 11.68 12.98 2.80
CA SER A 284 12.54 13.03 3.98
C SER A 284 12.59 11.73 4.78
N ALA A 285 11.69 10.77 4.54
CA ALA A 285 11.67 9.48 5.23
C ALA A 285 11.74 8.31 4.24
N ILE A 286 10.63 7.96 3.59
CA ILE A 286 10.54 6.89 2.61
C ILE A 286 9.75 7.37 1.40
N ASP A 287 10.27 7.15 0.20
CA ASP A 287 9.51 7.44 -1.01
C ASP A 287 8.51 6.30 -1.31
N LEU A 288 7.28 6.41 -0.76
CA LEU A 288 6.24 5.39 -0.96
C LEU A 288 5.74 5.33 -2.40
N VAL A 289 5.87 6.40 -3.19
CA VAL A 289 5.52 6.40 -4.61
C VAL A 289 6.54 5.57 -5.39
N THR A 290 7.83 5.78 -5.13
CA THR A 290 8.89 4.94 -5.71
C THR A 290 8.76 3.49 -5.25
N PHE A 291 8.50 3.25 -3.96
CA PHE A 291 8.24 1.91 -3.42
C PHE A 291 7.09 1.22 -4.14
N PHE A 292 5.94 1.91 -4.30
CA PHE A 292 4.78 1.41 -5.04
C PHE A 292 5.16 0.98 -6.46
N PHE A 293 5.86 1.84 -7.21
CA PHE A 293 6.23 1.53 -8.59
C PHE A 293 7.32 0.46 -8.71
N LEU A 294 8.22 0.32 -7.72
CA LEU A 294 9.14 -0.80 -7.66
C LEU A 294 8.38 -2.11 -7.44
N ASN A 295 7.51 -2.16 -6.44
CA ASN A 295 6.70 -3.36 -6.17
C ASN A 295 5.84 -3.74 -7.39
N TYR A 296 5.15 -2.77 -7.99
CA TYR A 296 4.36 -2.95 -9.20
C TYR A 296 5.20 -3.43 -10.40
N GLY A 297 6.33 -2.77 -10.65
CA GLY A 297 7.22 -3.12 -11.75
C GLY A 297 7.85 -4.50 -11.58
N PHE A 298 8.24 -4.85 -10.37
CA PHE A 298 8.81 -6.16 -10.04
C PHE A 298 7.82 -7.30 -10.22
N GLU A 299 6.56 -7.11 -9.85
CA GLU A 299 5.52 -8.11 -10.10
C GLU A 299 5.37 -8.40 -11.60
N ILE A 300 5.35 -7.36 -12.44
CA ILE A 300 5.30 -7.51 -13.90
C ILE A 300 6.57 -8.16 -14.44
N TYR A 301 7.72 -7.72 -13.93
CA TYR A 301 9.03 -8.25 -14.31
C TYR A 301 9.15 -9.74 -14.05
N ASP A 302 8.80 -10.19 -12.84
CA ASP A 302 8.83 -11.60 -12.47
C ASP A 302 7.88 -12.44 -13.31
N ASN A 303 6.72 -11.89 -13.66
CA ASN A 303 5.73 -12.54 -14.53
C ASN A 303 6.19 -12.66 -15.99
N GLY A 304 7.20 -11.87 -16.41
CA GLY A 304 7.74 -11.89 -17.77
C GLY A 304 8.73 -13.02 -18.06
N PHE A 305 9.19 -13.76 -17.04
CA PHE A 305 10.15 -14.84 -17.23
C PHE A 305 9.47 -16.19 -17.47
N GLU A 306 9.96 -16.92 -18.47
CA GLU A 306 9.58 -18.32 -18.66
C GLU A 306 10.13 -19.18 -17.51
N LYS A 307 9.40 -20.25 -17.15
CA LYS A 307 9.77 -21.18 -16.06
C LYS A 307 11.18 -21.79 -16.21
N SER A 308 11.67 -21.89 -17.45
CA SER A 308 12.99 -22.43 -17.81
C SER A 308 14.14 -21.44 -17.57
N ASN A 309 13.84 -20.15 -17.38
CA ASN A 309 14.83 -19.10 -17.24
C ASN A 309 14.38 -18.08 -16.19
N PRO A 310 14.34 -18.45 -14.90
CA PRO A 310 13.98 -17.52 -13.83
C PRO A 310 14.98 -16.36 -13.80
N PRO A 311 14.57 -15.18 -13.30
CA PRO A 311 15.49 -14.06 -13.12
C PRO A 311 16.61 -14.49 -12.16
N ASN A 312 17.84 -14.08 -12.47
CA ASN A 312 18.99 -14.28 -11.58
C ASN A 312 18.88 -13.49 -10.27
N VAL A 313 17.96 -12.51 -10.22
CA VAL A 313 17.77 -11.60 -9.10
C VAL A 313 16.39 -11.83 -8.48
N MET A 314 16.34 -11.95 -7.16
CA MET A 314 15.08 -11.98 -6.42
C MET A 314 14.60 -10.55 -6.20
N THR A 315 13.52 -10.16 -6.87
CA THR A 315 12.91 -8.82 -6.77
C THR A 315 12.54 -8.39 -5.36
N GLU A 316 12.12 -9.34 -4.52
CA GLU A 316 11.88 -9.12 -3.10
C GLU A 316 13.13 -8.69 -2.34
N HIS A 317 14.31 -9.18 -2.73
CA HIS A 317 15.57 -8.72 -2.17
C HIS A 317 15.87 -7.28 -2.56
N LEU A 318 15.60 -6.89 -3.82
CA LEU A 318 15.76 -5.53 -4.30
C LEU A 318 14.82 -4.55 -3.59
N LEU A 319 13.58 -4.95 -3.32
CA LEU A 319 12.63 -4.11 -2.58
C LEU A 319 13.09 -3.91 -1.12
N ASN A 320 13.59 -4.97 -0.48
CA ASN A 320 14.19 -4.86 0.84
C ASN A 320 15.46 -4.00 0.85
N GLU A 321 16.28 -4.10 -0.21
CA GLU A 321 17.45 -3.24 -0.40
C GLU A 321 17.04 -1.76 -0.55
N PHE A 322 15.98 -1.47 -1.32
CA PHE A 322 15.43 -0.12 -1.44
C PHE A 322 15.03 0.45 -0.07
N ILE A 323 14.25 -0.32 0.71
CA ILE A 323 13.81 0.06 2.06
C ILE A 323 15.01 0.35 2.96
N LYS A 324 16.02 -0.53 2.98
CA LYS A 324 17.21 -0.39 3.82
C LYS A 324 18.06 0.85 3.51
N ARG A 325 17.97 1.35 2.29
CA ARG A 325 18.70 2.54 1.81
C ARG A 325 17.94 3.85 2.03
N GLN A 326 16.71 3.83 2.53
CA GLN A 326 15.93 5.04 2.74
C GLN A 326 16.38 5.80 4.00
N PRO A 327 16.29 7.14 4.03
CA PRO A 327 16.63 7.97 5.19
C PRO A 327 15.91 7.56 6.48
N PHE A 328 14.67 7.06 6.40
CA PHE A 328 13.94 6.68 7.62
C PHE A 328 14.64 5.57 8.42
N MET A 329 15.47 4.73 7.79
CA MET A 329 16.24 3.72 8.52
C MET A 329 17.23 4.34 9.50
N GLU A 330 17.71 5.56 9.24
CA GLU A 330 18.51 6.32 10.19
C GLU A 330 17.63 6.91 11.29
N ILE A 331 16.44 7.44 10.94
CA ILE A 331 15.46 7.93 11.93
C ILE A 331 15.10 6.83 12.93
N LEU A 332 14.86 5.61 12.44
CA LEU A 332 14.57 4.43 13.27
C LEU A 332 15.72 4.01 14.19
N ARG A 333 16.97 4.32 13.84
CA ARG A 333 18.14 4.01 14.69
C ARG A 333 18.29 4.96 15.86
N HIS A 334 17.68 6.15 15.79
CA HIS A 334 17.80 7.20 16.78
C HIS A 334 16.54 7.35 17.66
N ASP A 335 15.60 6.40 17.58
CA ASP A 335 14.35 6.37 18.35
C ASP A 335 13.49 7.66 18.23
N TYR A 336 13.57 8.35 17.08
CA TYR A 336 12.72 9.52 16.83
C TYR A 336 11.32 9.10 16.36
N PRO A 337 10.23 9.62 16.97
CA PRO A 337 8.88 9.26 16.56
C PRO A 337 8.59 9.65 15.12
N THR A 338 8.40 8.65 14.27
CA THR A 338 8.07 8.85 12.85
C THR A 338 6.66 9.43 12.68
N PRO A 339 6.35 10.11 11.55
CA PRO A 339 4.98 10.57 11.30
C PRO A 339 3.95 9.43 11.30
N LEU A 340 4.37 8.20 10.96
CA LEU A 340 3.55 7.00 11.07
C LEU A 340 3.17 6.71 12.53
N ARG A 341 4.17 6.64 13.44
CA ARG A 341 3.95 6.45 14.89
C ARG A 341 3.02 7.52 15.46
N ARG A 342 3.31 8.80 15.18
CA ARG A 342 2.49 9.93 15.62
C ARG A 342 1.05 9.87 15.10
N CYS A 343 0.85 9.36 13.88
CA CYS A 343 -0.48 9.15 13.32
C CYS A 343 -1.23 8.02 14.05
N VAL A 344 -0.56 6.93 14.41
CA VAL A 344 -1.17 5.85 15.22
C VAL A 344 -1.54 6.35 16.63
N GLU A 345 -0.65 7.09 17.28
CA GLU A 345 -0.92 7.71 18.61
C GLU A 345 -2.14 8.63 18.54
N TRP A 346 -2.20 9.46 17.50
CA TRP A 346 -3.35 10.33 17.27
C TRP A 346 -4.64 9.53 16.99
N CYS A 347 -4.57 8.45 16.20
CA CYS A 347 -5.73 7.59 15.95
C CYS A 347 -6.25 6.94 17.24
N GLU A 348 -5.37 6.41 18.09
CA GLU A 348 -5.74 5.83 19.39
C GLU A 348 -6.47 6.86 20.26
N GLU A 349 -5.87 8.05 20.40
CA GLU A 349 -6.46 9.15 21.18
C GLU A 349 -7.86 9.50 20.64
N GLN A 350 -7.98 9.72 19.33
CA GLN A 350 -9.25 10.13 18.74
C GLN A 350 -10.32 9.04 18.81
N LEU A 351 -9.97 7.77 18.65
CA LEU A 351 -10.92 6.67 18.78
C LEU A 351 -11.41 6.51 20.23
N GLY A 352 -10.55 6.76 21.23
CA GLY A 352 -10.91 6.76 22.65
C GLY A 352 -11.89 7.88 23.06
N LEU A 353 -11.96 8.98 22.28
CA LEU A 353 -12.89 10.09 22.53
C LEU A 353 -14.34 9.80 22.11
N ASN A 354 -14.63 8.65 21.50
CA ASN A 354 -15.97 8.20 21.13
C ASN A 354 -16.75 9.22 20.26
N HIS A 355 -16.10 9.69 19.19
CA HIS A 355 -16.73 10.55 18.19
C HIS A 355 -17.99 9.91 17.58
N PRO A 356 -18.95 10.69 17.05
CA PRO A 356 -20.04 10.15 16.26
C PRO A 356 -19.50 9.35 15.06
N VAL A 357 -19.95 8.10 14.92
CA VAL A 357 -19.52 7.24 13.81
C VAL A 357 -20.02 7.82 12.48
N ALA A 358 -19.09 8.16 11.61
CA ALA A 358 -19.41 8.62 10.27
C ALA A 358 -20.19 7.56 9.49
N LEU A 359 -21.15 8.01 8.67
CA LEU A 359 -22.00 7.16 7.82
C LEU A 359 -22.91 6.17 8.57
N ARG A 360 -23.08 6.32 9.90
CA ARG A 360 -23.93 5.43 10.70
C ARG A 360 -25.39 5.37 10.21
N ASP A 361 -25.94 6.52 9.82
CA ASP A 361 -27.34 6.62 9.39
C ASP A 361 -27.53 6.40 7.87
N THR A 362 -26.50 5.91 7.18
CA THR A 362 -26.61 5.65 5.74
C THR A 362 -27.46 4.41 5.47
N PRO A 363 -28.18 4.37 4.33
CA PRO A 363 -29.02 3.23 3.97
C PRO A 363 -28.23 1.99 3.51
N VAL A 364 -26.90 1.99 3.64
CA VAL A 364 -26.04 0.89 3.19
C VAL A 364 -26.25 -0.31 4.10
N GLN A 365 -26.64 -1.44 3.51
CA GLN A 365 -26.80 -2.71 4.22
C GLN A 365 -25.73 -3.69 3.70
N PRO A 366 -24.52 -3.69 4.28
CA PRO A 366 -23.45 -4.55 3.81
C PRO A 366 -23.80 -6.03 4.04
N SER A 367 -23.46 -6.89 3.08
CA SER A 367 -23.51 -8.33 3.30
C SER A 367 -22.53 -8.74 4.42
N PRO A 368 -22.65 -9.94 5.00
CA PRO A 368 -21.71 -10.42 6.02
C PRO A 368 -20.24 -10.34 5.58
N ASP A 369 -19.96 -10.63 4.31
CA ASP A 369 -18.62 -10.58 3.73
C ASP A 369 -18.12 -9.14 3.54
N MET A 370 -19.02 -8.19 3.22
CA MET A 370 -18.68 -6.77 3.03
C MET A 370 -18.65 -5.96 4.33
N ARG A 371 -19.14 -6.52 5.45
CA ARG A 371 -19.24 -5.79 6.73
C ARG A 371 -17.88 -5.32 7.22
N CYS A 372 -16.85 -6.15 7.08
CA CYS A 372 -15.49 -5.77 7.47
C CYS A 372 -15.01 -4.54 6.67
N TRP A 373 -15.26 -4.54 5.36
CA TRP A 373 -14.93 -3.40 4.51
C TRP A 373 -15.72 -2.16 4.93
N TRP A 374 -17.03 -2.27 5.15
CA TRP A 374 -17.86 -1.16 5.59
C TRP A 374 -17.39 -0.54 6.91
N HIS A 375 -17.09 -1.37 7.91
CA HIS A 375 -16.57 -0.93 9.21
C HIS A 375 -15.24 -0.17 9.07
N ASN A 376 -14.34 -0.62 8.19
CA ASN A 376 -13.09 0.11 7.88
C ASN A 376 -13.37 1.51 7.31
N ILE A 377 -14.35 1.61 6.41
CA ILE A 377 -14.76 2.89 5.82
C ILE A 377 -15.31 3.83 6.89
N GLN A 378 -16.13 3.33 7.81
CA GLN A 378 -16.68 4.13 8.90
C GLN A 378 -15.57 4.64 9.85
N ILE A 379 -14.60 3.79 10.20
CA ILE A 379 -13.43 4.20 11.00
C ILE A 379 -12.65 5.29 10.28
N PHE A 380 -12.30 5.07 9.00
CA PHE A 380 -11.58 6.04 8.19
C PHE A 380 -12.33 7.37 8.08
N CYS A 381 -13.62 7.35 7.75
CA CYS A 381 -14.42 8.56 7.57
C CYS A 381 -14.55 9.34 8.88
N THR A 382 -14.69 8.66 10.02
CA THR A 382 -14.76 9.26 11.36
C THR A 382 -13.45 9.98 11.68
N LEU A 383 -12.32 9.28 11.57
CA LEU A 383 -11.01 9.87 11.80
C LEU A 383 -10.72 11.02 10.81
N TRP A 384 -11.04 10.83 9.53
CA TRP A 384 -10.82 11.85 8.52
C TRP A 384 -11.61 13.12 8.81
N GLU A 385 -12.89 13.02 9.20
CA GLU A 385 -13.69 14.19 9.56
C GLU A 385 -13.08 14.95 10.74
N VAL A 386 -12.67 14.25 11.79
CA VAL A 386 -11.99 14.87 12.95
C VAL A 386 -10.71 15.58 12.52
N MET A 387 -9.89 14.93 11.69
CA MET A 387 -8.68 15.54 11.11
C MET A 387 -9.01 16.81 10.33
N ILE A 388 -10.03 16.80 9.47
CA ILE A 388 -10.45 17.97 8.69
C ILE A 388 -10.92 19.11 9.58
N GLN A 389 -11.69 18.82 10.64
CA GLN A 389 -12.14 19.84 11.59
C GLN A 389 -10.94 20.51 12.27
N LEU A 390 -9.92 19.73 12.65
CA LEU A 390 -8.67 20.25 13.22
C LEU A 390 -7.87 21.08 12.22
N VAL A 391 -7.71 20.62 10.98
CA VAL A 391 -7.03 21.37 9.90
C VAL A 391 -7.70 22.71 9.67
N ARG A 392 -9.04 22.75 9.57
CA ARG A 392 -9.83 23.98 9.40
C ARG A 392 -9.73 24.94 10.57
N ALA A 393 -9.53 24.39 11.78
CA ALA A 393 -9.27 25.16 12.98
C ALA A 393 -7.81 25.65 13.09
N ASN A 394 -6.98 25.41 12.06
CA ASN A 394 -5.54 25.67 12.05
C ASN A 394 -4.81 24.96 13.21
N ARG A 395 -5.25 23.73 13.51
CA ARG A 395 -4.72 22.83 14.54
C ARG A 395 -4.47 21.44 13.97
N ALA A 396 -4.02 21.38 12.72
CA ALA A 396 -3.69 20.13 12.07
C ALA A 396 -2.72 19.31 12.96
N PRO A 397 -2.92 17.99 13.10
CA PRO A 397 -1.98 17.14 13.84
C PRO A 397 -0.57 17.24 13.25
N ASP A 398 0.48 17.14 14.06
CA ASP A 398 1.86 17.31 13.60
C ASP A 398 2.24 16.37 12.44
N TRP A 399 1.71 15.15 12.43
CA TRP A 399 1.94 14.18 11.37
C TRP A 399 1.32 14.59 10.03
N TYR A 400 0.26 15.39 10.03
CA TYR A 400 -0.47 15.81 8.81
C TYR A 400 0.44 16.62 7.89
N ILE A 401 1.12 17.62 8.43
CA ILE A 401 1.99 18.53 7.66
C ILE A 401 3.22 17.77 7.12
N GLN A 402 3.68 16.77 7.87
CA GLN A 402 4.88 16.00 7.53
C GLN A 402 4.61 14.90 6.51
N CYS A 403 3.37 14.37 6.44
CA CYS A 403 3.03 13.18 5.67
C CYS A 403 3.48 13.24 4.20
N GLU A 404 3.15 14.31 3.49
CA GLU A 404 3.47 14.40 2.06
C GLU A 404 4.98 14.55 1.82
N SER A 405 5.65 15.37 2.63
CA SER A 405 7.11 15.57 2.52
C SER A 405 7.92 14.37 3.01
N ALA A 406 7.39 13.58 3.93
CA ALA A 406 8.05 12.41 4.49
C ALA A 406 7.85 11.16 3.64
N PHE A 407 6.63 10.97 3.12
CA PHE A 407 6.20 9.71 2.52
C PHE A 407 5.86 9.80 1.03
N GLY A 408 5.62 10.99 0.50
CA GLY A 408 5.16 11.16 -0.87
C GLY A 408 3.71 10.72 -1.11
N ILE A 409 2.92 10.55 -0.05
CA ILE A 409 1.48 10.24 -0.12
C ILE A 409 0.67 11.27 0.69
N PRO A 410 -0.61 11.53 0.33
CA PRO A 410 -1.46 12.45 1.07
C PRO A 410 -1.85 11.89 2.45
N PRO A 411 -2.19 12.76 3.42
CA PRO A 411 -2.67 12.36 4.75
C PRO A 411 -3.86 11.38 4.71
N SER A 412 -4.77 11.53 3.75
CA SER A 412 -5.90 10.62 3.57
C SER A 412 -5.46 9.19 3.20
N GLU A 413 -4.38 9.04 2.42
CA GLU A 413 -3.86 7.72 2.02
C GLU A 413 -3.16 7.03 3.20
N LEU A 414 -2.41 7.78 4.02
CA LEU A 414 -1.86 7.29 5.29
C LEU A 414 -2.98 6.83 6.23
N LEU A 415 -4.00 7.67 6.42
CA LEU A 415 -5.07 7.44 7.38
C LEU A 415 -5.97 6.25 6.99
N VAL A 416 -6.29 6.10 5.70
CA VAL A 416 -7.05 4.92 5.24
C VAL A 416 -6.23 3.65 5.45
N THR A 417 -4.92 3.67 5.16
CA THR A 417 -4.02 2.51 5.36
C THR A 417 -3.99 2.09 6.83
N LEU A 418 -3.86 3.07 7.74
CA LEU A 418 -3.90 2.82 9.18
C LEU A 418 -5.26 2.32 9.65
N SER A 419 -6.36 2.84 9.11
CA SER A 419 -7.71 2.36 9.47
C SER A 419 -7.86 0.87 9.19
N TRP A 420 -7.29 0.39 8.07
CA TRP A 420 -7.25 -1.03 7.75
C TRP A 420 -6.32 -1.85 8.66
N MET A 421 -5.18 -1.29 9.09
CA MET A 421 -4.29 -1.94 10.06
C MET A 421 -4.96 -2.07 11.42
N ILE A 422 -5.57 -0.98 11.91
CA ILE A 422 -6.31 -0.93 13.18
C ILE A 422 -7.38 -2.01 13.22
N ARG A 423 -8.14 -2.17 12.13
CA ARG A 423 -9.17 -3.21 12.08
C ARG A 423 -8.59 -4.63 12.03
N ALA A 424 -7.44 -4.83 11.38
CA ALA A 424 -6.80 -6.14 11.35
C ALA A 424 -6.44 -6.63 12.77
N GLU A 425 -6.02 -5.72 13.66
CA GLU A 425 -5.68 -6.03 15.05
C GLU A 425 -6.89 -6.31 15.95
N THR A 426 -8.12 -6.05 15.49
CA THR A 426 -9.36 -6.19 16.30
C THR A 426 -10.22 -7.36 15.89
N THR A 427 -9.82 -8.10 14.85
CA THR A 427 -10.65 -9.17 14.30
C THR A 427 -10.31 -10.51 14.98
N THR A 428 -10.91 -10.76 16.14
CA THR A 428 -11.04 -12.11 16.70
C THR A 428 -12.01 -12.90 15.81
N VAL A 429 -11.62 -14.11 15.41
CA VAL A 429 -12.40 -14.95 14.50
C VAL A 429 -13.76 -15.29 15.11
N GLY A 430 -14.82 -14.61 14.65
CA GLY A 430 -16.22 -14.92 14.99
C GLY A 430 -17.01 -13.82 15.70
N ASP A 431 -16.39 -12.71 16.09
CA ASP A 431 -17.10 -11.68 16.85
C ASP A 431 -17.93 -10.76 15.93
N ILE A 432 -19.26 -10.79 16.13
CA ILE A 432 -20.19 -9.83 15.53
C ILE A 432 -20.06 -8.54 16.34
N ILE A 433 -19.22 -7.62 15.86
CA ILE A 433 -19.08 -6.29 16.46
C ILE A 433 -20.37 -5.52 16.24
N SER A 434 -20.93 -4.99 17.33
CA SER A 434 -22.06 -4.06 17.26
C SER A 434 -21.57 -2.71 16.74
N ASP A 435 -22.38 -2.02 15.93
CA ASP A 435 -22.00 -0.69 15.43
C ASP A 435 -21.80 0.33 16.56
N ALA A 436 -22.36 0.08 17.75
CA ALA A 436 -22.16 0.92 18.92
C ALA A 436 -20.75 0.77 19.54
N ASP A 437 -20.13 -0.40 19.36
CA ASP A 437 -18.81 -0.72 19.92
C ASP A 437 -17.68 -0.56 18.89
N LEU A 438 -18.00 -0.19 17.65
CA LEU A 438 -17.05 -0.12 16.54
C LEU A 438 -15.80 0.72 16.87
N LEU A 439 -15.98 1.91 17.46
CA LEU A 439 -14.86 2.79 17.78
C LEU A 439 -14.07 2.32 19.01
N ASN A 440 -14.72 1.71 19.99
CA ASN A 440 -14.04 1.12 21.14
C ASN A 440 -13.11 -0.02 20.69
N HIS A 441 -13.62 -0.92 19.85
CA HIS A 441 -12.78 -1.96 19.25
C HIS A 441 -11.66 -1.34 18.41
N ALA A 442 -11.95 -0.35 17.57
CA ALA A 442 -10.90 0.32 16.80
C ALA A 442 -9.84 0.99 17.70
N ALA A 443 -10.22 1.55 18.86
CA ALA A 443 -9.27 2.08 19.83
C ALA A 443 -8.35 0.97 20.37
N ASP A 444 -8.90 -0.20 20.73
CA ASP A 444 -8.09 -1.35 21.14
C ASP A 444 -7.11 -1.77 20.04
N GLY A 445 -7.55 -1.76 18.77
CA GLY A 445 -6.71 -2.04 17.61
C GLY A 445 -5.57 -1.05 17.42
N ALA A 446 -5.85 0.25 17.60
CA ALA A 446 -4.84 1.30 17.55
C ALA A 446 -3.83 1.15 18.69
N ASN A 447 -4.29 0.83 19.91
CA ASN A 447 -3.42 0.53 21.04
C ASN A 447 -2.52 -0.69 20.76
N ASN A 448 -3.04 -1.77 20.17
CA ASN A 448 -2.23 -2.94 19.77
C ASN A 448 -1.14 -2.56 18.76
N LEU A 449 -1.41 -1.64 17.83
CA LEU A 449 -0.39 -1.13 16.91
C LEU A 449 0.69 -0.31 17.63
N LEU A 450 0.35 0.42 18.69
CA LEU A 450 1.32 1.17 19.50
C LEU A 450 2.29 0.24 20.25
N GLU A 451 1.86 -0.97 20.60
CA GLU A 451 2.73 -1.97 21.24
C GLU A 451 3.78 -2.56 20.29
N LEU A 452 3.62 -2.38 18.97
CA LEU A 452 4.62 -2.79 17.99
C LEU A 452 5.84 -1.85 18.06
N ASP A 453 7.05 -2.41 18.02
CA ASP A 453 8.25 -1.61 17.74
C ASP A 453 8.17 -0.95 16.34
N ASP A 454 8.91 0.14 16.14
CA ASP A 454 8.80 0.91 14.89
C ASP A 454 9.10 0.07 13.65
N SER A 455 10.06 -0.85 13.73
CA SER A 455 10.41 -1.72 12.60
C SER A 455 9.23 -2.60 12.20
N LYS A 456 8.57 -3.24 13.17
CA LYS A 456 7.35 -4.03 12.92
C LYS A 456 6.20 -3.16 12.42
N LEU A 457 5.98 -1.99 13.00
CA LEU A 457 4.94 -1.07 12.56
C LEU A 457 5.11 -0.69 11.08
N TRP A 458 6.35 -0.37 10.68
CA TRP A 458 6.69 -0.08 9.29
C TRP A 458 6.50 -1.27 8.36
N ILE A 459 6.91 -2.47 8.76
CA ILE A 459 6.70 -3.69 7.97
C ILE A 459 5.20 -3.93 7.75
N THR A 460 4.40 -3.86 8.82
CA THR A 460 2.94 -4.02 8.74
C THR A 460 2.32 -2.92 7.86
N PHE A 461 2.79 -1.68 7.98
CA PHE A 461 2.33 -0.57 7.15
C PHE A 461 2.65 -0.77 5.68
N LEU A 462 3.89 -1.13 5.33
CA LEU A 462 4.29 -1.36 3.93
C LEU A 462 3.55 -2.54 3.30
N ASP A 463 3.35 -3.62 4.07
CA ASP A 463 2.53 -4.75 3.64
C ASP A 463 1.09 -4.29 3.36
N LYS A 464 0.50 -3.53 4.28
CA LYS A 464 -0.88 -3.08 4.12
C LYS A 464 -1.06 -2.03 3.03
N PHE A 465 -0.11 -1.10 2.90
CA PHE A 465 -0.03 -0.14 1.82
C PHE A 465 0.08 -0.83 0.46
N THR A 466 0.93 -1.85 0.35
CA THR A 466 1.05 -2.68 -0.86
C THR A 466 -0.28 -3.36 -1.15
N TRP A 467 -0.87 -4.03 -0.17
CA TRP A 467 -2.15 -4.73 -0.30
C TRP A 467 -3.30 -3.82 -0.74
N MET A 468 -3.35 -2.56 -0.28
CA MET A 468 -4.35 -1.58 -0.68
C MET A 468 -4.18 -1.09 -2.12
N ASN A 469 -2.94 -1.04 -2.58
CA ASN A 469 -2.58 -0.66 -3.93
C ASN A 469 -2.47 -1.87 -4.89
N GLU A 470 -2.60 -3.10 -4.37
CA GLU A 470 -2.64 -4.32 -5.18
C GLU A 470 -3.89 -4.34 -6.06
N LEU A 471 -3.66 -4.73 -7.30
CA LEU A 471 -4.63 -4.71 -8.37
C LEU A 471 -5.53 -5.96 -8.32
N VAL A 472 -6.45 -6.00 -7.36
CA VAL A 472 -7.43 -7.09 -7.26
C VAL A 472 -8.69 -6.74 -8.03
N SER A 473 -9.08 -7.57 -8.99
CA SER A 473 -10.40 -7.49 -9.62
C SER A 473 -11.47 -7.88 -8.60
N PRO A 474 -12.27 -6.94 -8.09
CA PRO A 474 -13.36 -7.29 -7.20
C PRO A 474 -14.35 -8.21 -7.89
N GLY A 475 -14.99 -9.09 -7.12
CA GLY A 475 -16.15 -9.86 -7.60
C GLY A 475 -17.32 -8.93 -7.95
N GLU A 476 -18.31 -9.42 -8.70
CA GLU A 476 -19.49 -8.60 -9.08
C GLU A 476 -20.25 -8.04 -7.88
N ASP A 477 -20.33 -8.81 -6.78
CA ASP A 477 -20.93 -8.35 -5.52
C ASP A 477 -20.12 -7.22 -4.86
N GLU A 478 -18.79 -7.32 -4.90
CA GLU A 478 -17.88 -6.29 -4.38
C GLU A 478 -17.97 -5.01 -5.22
N LYS A 479 -18.04 -5.10 -6.55
CA LYS A 479 -18.24 -3.95 -7.46
C LYS A 479 -19.55 -3.23 -7.20
N SER A 480 -20.63 -4.01 -7.07
CA SER A 480 -21.96 -3.47 -6.79
C SER A 480 -21.98 -2.75 -5.44
N PHE A 481 -21.33 -3.32 -4.44
CA PHE A 481 -21.14 -2.70 -3.13
C PHE A 481 -20.26 -1.45 -3.21
N GLU A 482 -19.15 -1.49 -3.96
CA GLU A 482 -18.25 -0.36 -4.17
C GLU A 482 -19.00 0.84 -4.77
N THR A 483 -19.76 0.64 -5.84
CA THR A 483 -20.55 1.68 -6.48
C THR A 483 -21.54 2.32 -5.49
N LEU A 484 -22.27 1.49 -4.71
CA LEU A 484 -23.20 1.97 -3.69
C LEU A 484 -22.49 2.82 -2.62
N VAL A 485 -21.33 2.36 -2.16
CA VAL A 485 -20.53 3.01 -1.14
C VAL A 485 -19.94 4.33 -1.66
N GLN A 486 -19.39 4.35 -2.87
CA GLN A 486 -18.87 5.56 -3.51
C GLN A 486 -19.93 6.66 -3.60
N ASP A 487 -21.18 6.33 -3.89
CA ASP A 487 -22.27 7.31 -3.93
C ASP A 487 -22.56 7.92 -2.55
N GLN A 488 -22.46 7.15 -1.47
CA GLN A 488 -22.57 7.71 -0.11
C GLN A 488 -21.35 8.56 0.25
N LEU A 489 -20.16 8.12 -0.12
CA LEU A 489 -18.92 8.84 0.14
C LEU A 489 -18.88 10.18 -0.59
N ARG A 490 -19.36 10.26 -1.83
CA ARG A 490 -19.50 11.53 -2.59
C ARG A 490 -20.41 12.52 -1.85
N LYS A 491 -21.55 12.06 -1.34
CA LYS A 491 -22.48 12.90 -0.55
C LYS A 491 -21.80 13.38 0.73
N TYR A 492 -21.18 12.46 1.46
CA TYR A 492 -20.47 12.72 2.70
C TYR A 492 -19.37 13.78 2.53
N VAL A 493 -18.47 13.61 1.56
CA VAL A 493 -17.39 14.57 1.29
C VAL A 493 -17.94 15.94 0.89
N SER A 494 -18.98 15.96 0.04
CA SER A 494 -19.61 17.20 -0.38
C SER A 494 -20.21 17.96 0.80
N GLU A 495 -20.85 17.25 1.74
CA GLU A 495 -21.45 17.80 2.95
C GLU A 495 -20.39 18.30 3.94
N VAL A 496 -19.44 17.43 4.32
CA VAL A 496 -18.36 17.75 5.26
C VAL A 496 -17.55 18.94 4.75
N LEU A 497 -17.17 18.92 3.46
CA LEU A 497 -16.34 19.98 2.89
C LEU A 497 -17.12 21.20 2.41
N ARG A 498 -18.45 21.10 2.25
CA ARG A 498 -19.32 22.13 1.65
C ARG A 498 -18.89 22.50 0.23
N ILE A 499 -18.57 21.49 -0.57
CA ILE A 499 -18.16 21.64 -1.97
C ILE A 499 -19.12 20.91 -2.91
N GLN A 500 -19.11 21.29 -4.18
CA GLN A 500 -19.75 20.53 -5.24
C GLN A 500 -18.71 19.69 -5.97
N LEU A 501 -18.85 18.37 -5.91
CA LEU A 501 -17.97 17.46 -6.65
C LEU A 501 -18.25 17.54 -8.16
N PRO A 502 -17.21 17.32 -9.02
CA PRO A 502 -17.37 17.30 -10.47
C PRO A 502 -18.40 16.30 -11.00
N TYR A 503 -18.54 15.15 -10.33
CA TYR A 503 -19.50 14.10 -10.63
C TYR A 503 -20.27 13.75 -9.36
N GLN A 504 -21.58 14.01 -9.37
CA GLN A 504 -22.43 13.83 -8.20
C GLN A 504 -22.82 12.35 -8.02
N ALA A 505 -23.30 12.03 -6.82
CA ALA A 505 -23.86 10.71 -6.55
C ALA A 505 -25.07 10.44 -7.47
N GLY A 506 -25.14 9.25 -8.07
CA GLY A 506 -26.21 8.86 -8.99
C GLY A 506 -26.01 9.24 -10.46
N ASP A 507 -25.01 10.06 -10.82
CA ASP A 507 -24.72 10.41 -12.23
C ASP A 507 -24.32 9.19 -13.08
N GLN A 508 -23.98 8.06 -12.45
CA GLN A 508 -23.57 6.84 -13.14
C GLN A 508 -24.74 5.98 -13.64
N LEU A 509 -25.95 6.14 -13.09
CA LEU A 509 -27.10 5.26 -13.39
C LEU A 509 -27.83 5.62 -14.69
N ALA A 510 -27.65 6.84 -15.21
CA ALA A 510 -28.45 7.34 -16.33
C ALA A 510 -28.05 6.81 -17.72
N SER A 511 -27.00 5.98 -17.84
CA SER A 511 -26.50 5.51 -19.14
C SER A 511 -26.53 4.01 -19.35
N VAL A 512 -27.28 3.23 -18.56
CA VAL A 512 -27.55 1.82 -18.89
C VAL A 512 -28.75 1.76 -19.85
N PRO A 513 -28.56 1.51 -21.15
CA PRO A 513 -29.68 1.34 -22.06
C PRO A 513 -30.24 -0.06 -21.82
N GLY A 514 -31.40 -0.15 -21.17
CA GLY A 514 -32.29 -1.32 -21.22
C GLY A 514 -31.72 -2.62 -20.64
N ALA A 515 -31.46 -2.65 -19.34
CA ALA A 515 -31.66 -3.87 -18.58
C ALA A 515 -33.05 -3.77 -17.95
N ASP A 516 -34.06 -4.36 -18.62
CA ASP A 516 -35.38 -4.57 -18.03
C ASP A 516 -35.19 -5.40 -16.76
N PHE A 517 -35.26 -4.74 -15.59
CA PHE A 517 -35.42 -5.42 -14.33
C PHE A 517 -36.79 -6.10 -14.35
N CYS A 518 -36.76 -7.38 -14.70
CA CYS A 518 -37.91 -8.26 -14.60
C CYS A 518 -38.30 -8.35 -13.12
N VAL A 519 -39.31 -7.56 -12.73
CA VAL A 519 -39.99 -7.67 -11.44
C VAL A 519 -40.69 -9.02 -11.42
N LEU A 520 -40.02 -10.05 -10.89
CA LEU A 520 -40.67 -11.31 -10.57
C LEU A 520 -41.50 -11.12 -9.30
N THR A 521 -42.77 -10.77 -9.50
CA THR A 521 -43.83 -10.92 -8.51
C THR A 521 -43.95 -12.38 -8.09
N GLN A 522 -43.79 -12.64 -6.79
CA GLN A 522 -44.10 -13.90 -6.15
C GLN A 522 -45.58 -14.26 -6.36
N THR A 523 -45.84 -15.41 -6.96
CA THR A 523 -47.11 -16.12 -6.85
C THR A 523 -46.94 -17.34 -5.93
N ALA A 524 -47.85 -17.43 -4.97
CA ALA A 524 -47.98 -18.48 -3.96
C ALA A 524 -48.32 -19.86 -4.56
N GLY A 525 -47.97 -20.94 -3.85
CA GLY A 525 -48.50 -22.27 -4.14
C GLY A 525 -47.81 -23.48 -3.48
N TRP A 526 -48.12 -23.71 -2.19
CA TRP A 526 -48.35 -25.01 -1.52
C TRP A 526 -47.63 -26.29 -2.03
N PHE A 527 -46.74 -26.85 -1.21
CA PHE A 527 -46.97 -28.02 -0.34
C PHE A 527 -45.98 -28.04 0.82
#